data_AF-A0A7X2Z412-F1
#
_entry.id   AF-A0A7X2Z412-F1
#
_cell.length_a   1.000
_cell.length_b   1.000
_cell.length_c   1.000
_cell.angle_alpha   90.00
_cell.angle_beta   90.00
_cell.angle_gamma   90.00
#
_symmetry.space_group_name_H-M   'P 1'
#
loop_
_entity.id
_entity.type
_entity.pdbx_description
1 polymer ?
#
loop_
_entity_poly.entity_id
_entity_poly.type
_entity_poly.pdbx_seq_one_letter_code
_entity_poly.pdbx_strand_id
1 'polypeptide(L)'
;MRTMRFVLLVACVIAIFLLIAGCKNTKELNSEPGVPQPAAFEQRPEPVSAGADAGNEADAAGYLEAEAGEPGETENDQDTTSNPEADGSAGQLYGLVFEAMMPIDEALNEDLKYIAIDFSVLTQLTEEDKQYIEEYISSRFAAPVRDATFEQLKESEGDDFTVNGMVLSGVLLQIDKVEISEHGAVIEGMKYRSGNGAVGIAIQLELKDGAWKVIEATNTWIS
;
A
#
# COMPACT_ATOMS: atom_id res chain seq x y z
N MET A 1 -0.40 46.11 -8.51
CA MET A 1 -1.61 45.66 -7.78
C MET A 1 -2.12 44.35 -8.40
N ARG A 2 -1.59 43.18 -8.01
CA ARG A 2 -2.00 41.88 -8.61
C ARG A 2 -1.86 40.65 -7.71
N THR A 3 -1.60 40.84 -6.41
CA THR A 3 -1.36 39.78 -5.42
C THR A 3 -2.56 39.48 -4.52
N MET A 4 -3.57 40.36 -4.49
CA MET A 4 -4.64 40.33 -3.48
C MET A 4 -5.86 39.48 -3.85
N ARG A 5 -5.77 38.63 -4.89
CA ARG A 5 -6.88 37.75 -5.34
C ARG A 5 -6.66 36.25 -5.08
N PHE A 6 -5.42 35.80 -4.88
CA PHE A 6 -5.15 34.38 -4.60
C PHE A 6 -5.41 33.99 -3.14
N VAL A 7 -5.13 34.88 -2.19
CA VAL A 7 -5.31 34.62 -0.74
C VAL A 7 -6.78 34.38 -0.36
N LEU A 8 -7.74 34.94 -1.10
CA LEU A 8 -9.17 34.81 -0.81
C LEU A 8 -9.77 33.46 -1.24
N LEU A 9 -9.11 32.73 -2.15
CA LEU A 9 -9.62 31.47 -2.70
C LEU A 9 -9.30 30.26 -1.80
N VAL A 10 -8.10 30.25 -1.20
CA VAL A 10 -7.64 29.19 -0.29
C VAL A 10 -8.48 29.14 1.00
N ALA A 11 -8.98 30.29 1.47
CA ALA A 11 -9.78 30.39 2.69
C ALA A 11 -11.20 29.78 2.58
N CYS A 12 -11.75 29.61 1.38
CA CYS A 12 -13.14 29.15 1.20
C CYS A 12 -13.31 27.63 1.29
N VAL A 13 -12.29 26.83 0.97
CA VAL A 13 -12.42 25.35 1.00
C VAL A 13 -12.38 24.81 2.43
N ILE A 14 -11.53 25.40 3.29
CA ILE A 14 -11.37 25.01 4.70
C ILE A 14 -12.66 25.27 5.52
N ALA A 15 -13.47 26.26 5.12
CA ALA A 15 -14.70 26.63 5.84
C ALA A 15 -15.86 25.62 5.70
N ILE A 16 -15.80 24.67 4.78
CA ILE A 16 -16.89 23.68 4.55
C ILE A 16 -16.76 22.47 5.50
N PHE A 17 -15.58 22.19 6.04
CA PHE A 17 -15.32 21.02 6.90
C PHE A 17 -15.82 21.14 8.36
N LEU A 18 -16.35 22.30 8.79
CA LEU A 18 -16.78 22.54 10.18
C LEU A 18 -18.30 22.59 10.39
N LEU A 19 -19.08 21.75 9.70
CA LEU A 19 -20.54 21.71 9.85
C LEU A 19 -21.19 20.32 10.04
N ILE A 20 -20.42 19.27 10.34
CA ILE A 20 -20.98 17.94 10.73
C ILE A 20 -20.44 17.48 12.09
N ALA A 21 -20.72 18.27 13.13
CA ALA A 21 -20.51 17.86 14.52
C ALA A 21 -21.71 18.30 15.39
N GLY A 22 -22.74 17.46 15.52
CA GLY A 22 -23.85 17.76 16.43
C GLY A 22 -25.10 16.88 16.34
N CYS A 23 -25.10 15.73 17.03
CA CYS A 23 -26.20 15.14 17.83
C CYS A 23 -25.77 13.73 18.32
N LYS A 24 -25.17 13.59 19.50
CA LYS A 24 -25.83 13.41 20.83
C LYS A 24 -26.56 12.08 21.06
N ASN A 25 -25.88 11.25 21.87
CA ASN A 25 -26.38 10.47 23.01
C ASN A 25 -27.21 9.17 22.83
N THR A 26 -26.53 8.09 23.22
CA THR A 26 -26.92 7.20 24.35
C THR A 26 -28.17 6.33 24.20
N LYS A 27 -27.92 5.02 24.11
CA LYS A 27 -28.56 4.04 24.98
C LYS A 27 -27.63 2.86 25.24
N GLU A 28 -27.17 2.72 26.48
CA GLU A 28 -26.72 1.42 26.99
C GLU A 28 -27.90 0.46 27.05
N LEU A 29 -27.64 -0.83 26.85
CA LEU A 29 -28.44 -1.90 27.42
C LEU A 29 -27.58 -3.17 27.59
N ASN A 30 -26.82 -3.14 28.68
CA ASN A 30 -26.33 -4.26 29.48
C ASN A 30 -27.01 -5.64 29.21
N SER A 31 -26.21 -6.67 28.90
CA SER A 31 -26.50 -8.09 29.16
C SER A 31 -25.27 -8.98 28.94
N GLU A 32 -24.44 -9.14 29.98
CA GLU A 32 -23.73 -10.42 30.22
C GLU A 32 -24.75 -11.41 30.82
N PRO A 33 -24.64 -12.74 30.64
CA PRO A 33 -23.53 -13.51 31.23
C PRO A 33 -23.04 -14.73 30.43
N GLY A 34 -21.89 -15.30 30.82
CA GLY A 34 -21.68 -16.76 30.67
C GLY A 34 -20.29 -17.26 30.28
N VAL A 35 -19.30 -17.14 31.18
CA VAL A 35 -18.11 -18.00 31.13
C VAL A 35 -18.42 -19.36 31.78
N PRO A 36 -18.07 -20.47 31.10
CA PRO A 36 -17.35 -21.52 31.81
C PRO A 36 -16.17 -22.10 30.98
N GLN A 37 -14.95 -21.76 31.41
CA GLN A 37 -13.79 -22.66 31.34
C GLN A 37 -13.80 -23.62 32.57
N PRO A 38 -12.92 -24.63 32.71
CA PRO A 38 -11.83 -25.10 31.82
C PRO A 38 -11.85 -26.62 31.53
N ALA A 39 -10.94 -27.10 30.68
CA ALA A 39 -10.38 -28.47 30.77
C ALA A 39 -8.93 -28.54 30.26
N ALA A 40 -8.13 -29.39 30.92
CA ALA A 40 -6.74 -29.83 30.68
C ALA A 40 -6.11 -29.53 29.29
N PHE A 41 -4.88 -29.00 29.15
CA PHE A 41 -3.59 -29.44 29.73
C PHE A 41 -3.22 -30.89 29.36
N GLU A 42 -2.52 -31.07 28.24
CA GLU A 42 -1.64 -32.23 28.05
C GLU A 42 -0.31 -31.77 27.46
N GLN A 43 0.78 -32.34 27.98
CA GLN A 43 2.15 -31.94 27.64
C GLN A 43 2.73 -32.83 26.55
N ARG A 44 3.62 -32.23 25.74
CA ARG A 44 4.78 -32.78 25.02
C ARG A 44 5.09 -34.29 25.24
N PRO A 45 5.57 -34.99 24.20
CA PRO A 45 7.01 -34.87 23.94
C PRO A 45 7.44 -34.85 22.45
N GLU A 46 8.48 -34.07 22.17
CA GLU A 46 9.49 -34.46 21.18
C GLU A 46 10.40 -35.53 21.81
N PRO A 47 10.94 -36.46 21.01
CA PRO A 47 12.35 -36.34 20.61
C PRO A 47 12.56 -36.87 19.15
N VAL A 48 13.74 -36.94 18.52
CA VAL A 48 15.15 -37.02 18.95
C VAL A 48 16.09 -36.39 17.90
N SER A 49 17.32 -36.10 18.34
CA SER A 49 18.50 -35.67 17.56
C SER A 49 19.18 -36.81 16.76
N ALA A 50 20.12 -36.40 15.89
CA ALA A 50 21.23 -37.12 15.24
C ALA A 50 21.04 -37.45 13.73
N GLY A 51 22.03 -37.23 12.86
CA GLY A 51 23.35 -36.60 13.10
C GLY A 51 24.16 -36.33 11.83
N ALA A 52 25.26 -35.60 12.06
CA ALA A 52 26.51 -35.50 11.30
C ALA A 52 26.74 -36.33 10.02
N ASP A 53 27.29 -35.67 9.00
CA ASP A 53 28.60 -36.09 8.45
C ASP A 53 29.40 -34.87 7.90
N ALA A 54 30.71 -35.03 7.77
CA ALA A 54 31.64 -34.03 7.24
C ALA A 54 32.25 -34.51 5.92
N GLY A 55 32.41 -33.61 4.94
CA GLY A 55 32.97 -33.93 3.63
C GLY A 55 33.79 -32.77 3.08
N ASN A 56 35.08 -32.78 3.37
CA ASN A 56 36.06 -31.81 2.89
C ASN A 56 36.85 -32.41 1.72
N GLU A 57 36.88 -31.76 0.56
CA GLU A 57 38.06 -31.79 -0.32
C GLU A 57 38.06 -30.66 -1.35
N ALA A 58 39.24 -30.34 -1.86
CA ALA A 58 39.54 -29.18 -2.69
C ALA A 58 40.39 -29.57 -3.90
N ASP A 59 40.26 -28.80 -4.99
CA ASP A 59 41.25 -28.60 -6.05
C ASP A 59 40.79 -27.31 -6.79
N ALA A 60 41.58 -26.24 -7.03
CA ALA A 60 42.91 -26.13 -7.65
C ALA A 60 42.91 -26.64 -9.11
N ALA A 61 43.36 -25.92 -10.14
CA ALA A 61 43.82 -24.54 -10.37
C ALA A 61 43.39 -24.19 -11.83
N GLY A 62 43.50 -23.00 -12.44
CA GLY A 62 44.31 -21.79 -12.26
C GLY A 62 44.68 -21.24 -13.66
N TYR A 63 45.18 -20.00 -13.77
CA TYR A 63 45.73 -19.36 -15.00
C TYR A 63 44.70 -19.01 -16.12
N LEU A 64 44.75 -17.92 -16.89
CA LEU A 64 45.47 -16.62 -16.95
C LEU A 64 44.50 -15.60 -17.64
N GLU A 65 44.69 -14.28 -17.72
CA GLU A 65 45.78 -13.38 -17.34
C GLU A 65 45.18 -12.03 -16.82
N ALA A 66 45.92 -10.91 -16.89
CA ALA A 66 45.38 -9.54 -16.80
C ALA A 66 46.03 -8.64 -17.85
N GLU A 67 45.29 -7.69 -18.42
CA GLU A 67 45.85 -6.58 -19.20
C GLU A 67 45.12 -5.28 -18.82
N ALA A 68 45.89 -4.20 -18.66
CA ALA A 68 45.41 -2.92 -18.14
C ALA A 68 45.11 -1.92 -19.27
N GLY A 69 44.03 -1.15 -19.11
CA GLY A 69 43.69 -0.01 -19.97
C GLY A 69 43.27 1.18 -19.10
N GLU A 70 43.94 2.32 -19.30
CA GLU A 70 43.78 3.55 -18.52
C GLU A 70 42.48 4.32 -18.80
N PRO A 71 42.06 5.25 -17.92
CA PRO A 71 40.70 5.79 -17.94
C PRO A 71 40.47 6.82 -19.05
N GLY A 72 39.38 6.63 -19.80
CA GLY A 72 38.84 7.64 -20.71
C GLY A 72 37.68 8.40 -20.06
N GLU A 73 37.88 9.71 -19.82
CA GLU A 73 36.79 10.63 -19.48
C GLU A 73 35.94 10.89 -20.73
N THR A 74 34.65 10.57 -20.67
CA THR A 74 33.63 11.21 -21.52
C THR A 74 32.38 11.49 -20.70
N GLU A 75 32.02 12.75 -20.64
CA GLU A 75 30.82 13.27 -19.98
C GLU A 75 29.53 12.77 -20.65
N ASN A 76 28.42 12.84 -19.90
CA ASN A 76 27.05 12.96 -20.40
C ASN A 76 26.50 11.74 -21.18
N ASP A 77 25.59 10.96 -20.62
CA ASP A 77 24.21 11.44 -20.50
C ASP A 77 23.53 11.16 -19.14
N GLN A 78 22.68 12.10 -18.78
CA GLN A 78 21.83 12.07 -17.62
C GLN A 78 20.65 11.11 -17.89
N ASP A 79 20.79 9.82 -17.53
CA ASP A 79 19.65 8.87 -17.49
C ASP A 79 18.67 9.29 -16.39
N THR A 80 17.91 10.32 -16.74
CA THR A 80 16.76 10.78 -16.00
C THR A 80 15.64 9.84 -16.38
N THR A 81 15.59 8.69 -15.72
CA THR A 81 14.38 7.89 -15.67
C THR A 81 13.27 8.85 -15.22
N SER A 82 12.42 9.26 -16.17
CA SER A 82 11.53 10.40 -15.98
C SER A 82 10.39 9.99 -15.05
N ASN A 83 10.63 10.13 -13.74
CA ASN A 83 9.56 10.21 -12.76
C ASN A 83 8.61 11.31 -13.24
N PRO A 84 7.30 11.04 -13.45
CA PRO A 84 6.36 12.08 -13.85
C PRO A 84 6.52 13.28 -12.91
N GLU A 85 6.65 14.49 -13.48
CA GLU A 85 7.05 15.67 -12.73
C GLU A 85 6.17 15.84 -11.49
N ALA A 86 6.81 15.88 -10.32
CA ALA A 86 6.11 15.87 -9.05
C ALA A 86 5.43 17.23 -8.82
N ASP A 87 4.15 17.31 -9.17
CA ASP A 87 3.35 18.53 -9.22
C ASP A 87 2.53 18.79 -7.95
N GLY A 88 2.53 17.84 -7.00
CA GLY A 88 1.79 17.93 -5.74
C GLY A 88 0.28 17.65 -5.87
N SER A 89 -0.17 17.15 -7.03
CA SER A 89 -1.57 16.80 -7.30
C SER A 89 -2.15 15.74 -6.35
N ALA A 90 -3.49 15.63 -6.35
CA ALA A 90 -4.17 14.57 -5.62
C ALA A 90 -3.87 13.21 -6.26
N GLY A 91 -3.88 13.11 -7.60
CA GLY A 91 -3.41 11.94 -8.35
C GLY A 91 -2.02 11.47 -7.90
N GLN A 92 -1.05 12.37 -7.77
CA GLN A 92 0.27 12.02 -7.25
C GLN A 92 0.23 11.54 -5.79
N LEU A 93 -0.48 12.25 -4.91
CA LEU A 93 -0.58 11.89 -3.48
C LEU A 93 -1.08 10.45 -3.30
N TYR A 94 -2.18 10.08 -3.94
CA TYR A 94 -2.75 8.74 -3.80
C TYR A 94 -1.98 7.69 -4.61
N GLY A 95 -1.37 8.05 -5.75
CA GLY A 95 -0.47 7.16 -6.49
C GLY A 95 0.72 6.69 -5.64
N LEU A 96 1.36 7.61 -4.91
CA LEU A 96 2.43 7.29 -3.96
C LEU A 96 1.95 6.43 -2.77
N VAL A 97 0.74 6.67 -2.28
CA VAL A 97 0.13 5.85 -1.22
C VAL A 97 -0.07 4.41 -1.70
N PHE A 98 -0.74 4.22 -2.84
CA PHE A 98 -1.01 2.89 -3.37
C PHE A 98 0.28 2.15 -3.79
N GLU A 99 1.31 2.86 -4.28
CA GLU A 99 2.64 2.28 -4.49
C GLU A 99 3.24 1.77 -3.17
N ALA A 100 3.20 2.59 -2.11
CA ALA A 100 3.76 2.24 -0.81
C ALA A 100 2.99 1.11 -0.09
N MET A 101 1.72 0.87 -0.43
CA MET A 101 0.95 -0.26 0.10
C MET A 101 1.36 -1.62 -0.49
N MET A 102 1.82 -1.65 -1.74
CA MET A 102 2.14 -2.90 -2.44
C MET A 102 3.27 -3.73 -1.78
N PRO A 103 4.45 -3.18 -1.40
CA PRO A 103 5.52 -3.98 -0.78
C PRO A 103 5.24 -4.37 0.68
N ILE A 104 4.20 -3.84 1.32
CA ILE A 104 3.81 -4.27 2.68
C ILE A 104 3.10 -5.62 2.57
N ASP A 105 3.71 -6.67 3.11
CA ASP A 105 3.30 -8.07 2.95
C ASP A 105 3.28 -8.51 1.47
N GLU A 106 4.45 -8.81 0.93
CA GLU A 106 4.64 -9.23 -0.46
C GLU A 106 3.99 -10.59 -0.78
N ALA A 107 3.72 -11.44 0.21
CA ALA A 107 3.06 -12.74 0.00
C ALA A 107 1.63 -12.55 -0.52
N LEU A 108 0.96 -11.45 -0.14
CA LEU A 108 -0.33 -11.08 -0.70
C LEU A 108 -0.27 -10.74 -2.20
N ASN A 109 0.92 -10.52 -2.78
CA ASN A 109 1.11 -10.18 -4.20
C ASN A 109 1.42 -11.38 -5.11
N GLU A 110 1.51 -12.62 -4.60
CA GLU A 110 1.85 -13.81 -5.40
C GLU A 110 0.78 -14.10 -6.49
N ASP A 111 1.17 -14.48 -7.72
CA ASP A 111 0.25 -14.83 -8.82
C ASP A 111 -0.87 -13.79 -9.13
N LEU A 112 -0.59 -12.51 -8.89
CA LEU A 112 -1.55 -11.41 -8.97
C LEU A 112 -2.02 -11.14 -10.41
N LYS A 113 -3.33 -11.35 -10.67
CA LYS A 113 -3.93 -11.08 -11.99
C LYS A 113 -4.35 -9.62 -12.21
N TYR A 114 -4.54 -8.84 -11.14
CA TYR A 114 -4.91 -7.43 -11.18
C TYR A 114 -4.64 -6.74 -9.84
N ILE A 115 -4.49 -5.40 -9.87
CA ILE A 115 -4.55 -4.54 -8.68
C ILE A 115 -5.89 -3.80 -8.76
N ALA A 116 -6.77 -3.96 -7.78
CA ALA A 116 -7.97 -3.17 -7.67
C ALA A 116 -7.75 -2.01 -6.70
N ILE A 117 -8.32 -0.86 -7.02
CA ILE A 117 -8.29 0.34 -6.18
C ILE A 117 -9.74 0.74 -5.93
N ASP A 118 -10.13 0.90 -4.67
CA ASP A 118 -11.44 1.42 -4.31
C ASP A 118 -11.42 2.95 -4.25
N PHE A 119 -11.82 3.60 -5.34
CA PHE A 119 -11.95 5.06 -5.39
C PHE A 119 -13.27 5.58 -4.77
N SER A 120 -14.19 4.72 -4.32
CA SER A 120 -15.56 5.12 -3.93
C SER A 120 -15.61 6.10 -2.76
N VAL A 121 -14.63 6.03 -1.85
CA VAL A 121 -14.47 6.93 -0.71
C VAL A 121 -13.63 8.17 -1.03
N LEU A 122 -12.85 8.14 -2.12
CA LEU A 122 -11.94 9.22 -2.55
C LEU A 122 -12.67 10.22 -3.47
N THR A 123 -13.86 10.65 -3.06
CA THR A 123 -14.80 11.50 -3.82
C THR A 123 -14.25 12.87 -4.25
N GLN A 124 -13.10 13.29 -3.72
CA GLN A 124 -12.37 14.48 -4.11
C GLN A 124 -11.53 14.34 -5.39
N LEU A 125 -11.25 13.10 -5.84
CA LEU A 125 -10.45 12.85 -7.04
C LEU A 125 -11.25 13.15 -8.30
N THR A 126 -10.62 13.82 -9.26
CA THR A 126 -11.18 13.93 -10.61
C THR A 126 -10.94 12.65 -11.40
N GLU A 127 -11.57 12.52 -12.56
CA GLU A 127 -11.31 11.39 -13.46
C GLU A 127 -9.88 11.43 -14.01
N GLU A 128 -9.29 12.62 -14.17
CA GLU A 128 -7.86 12.77 -14.50
C GLU A 128 -6.95 12.29 -13.36
N ASP A 129 -7.27 12.59 -12.09
CA ASP A 129 -6.52 12.07 -10.94
C ASP A 129 -6.57 10.53 -10.89
N LYS A 130 -7.75 9.92 -11.09
CA LYS A 130 -7.91 8.46 -11.12
C LYS A 130 -7.12 7.83 -12.27
N GLN A 131 -7.27 8.36 -13.49
CA GLN A 131 -6.55 7.84 -14.65
C GLN A 131 -5.04 7.90 -14.44
N TYR A 132 -4.52 8.99 -13.86
CA TYR A 132 -3.11 9.09 -13.48
C TYR A 132 -2.70 7.97 -12.52
N ILE A 133 -3.48 7.72 -11.46
CA ILE A 133 -3.21 6.67 -10.47
C ILE A 133 -3.22 5.28 -11.13
N GLU A 134 -4.20 4.99 -11.98
CA GLU A 134 -4.30 3.72 -12.69
C GLU A 134 -3.11 3.49 -13.62
N GLU A 135 -2.72 4.48 -14.42
CA GLU A 135 -1.56 4.40 -15.32
C GLU A 135 -0.25 4.28 -14.54
N TYR A 136 -0.10 5.03 -13.43
CA TYR A 136 1.07 4.99 -12.56
C TYR A 136 1.25 3.60 -11.91
N ILE A 137 0.21 3.07 -11.27
CA ILE A 137 0.27 1.77 -10.60
C ILE A 137 0.40 0.62 -11.62
N SER A 138 -0.32 0.69 -12.74
CA SER A 138 -0.24 -0.32 -13.81
C SER A 138 1.17 -0.42 -14.40
N SER A 139 1.80 0.72 -14.71
CA SER A 139 3.17 0.75 -15.23
C SER A 139 4.21 0.33 -14.19
N ARG A 140 3.99 0.64 -12.91
CA ARG A 140 4.93 0.34 -11.82
C ARG A 140 4.99 -1.14 -11.45
N PHE A 141 3.86 -1.84 -11.48
CA PHE A 141 3.75 -3.25 -11.06
C PHE A 141 3.48 -4.23 -12.20
N ALA A 142 3.39 -3.74 -13.45
CA ALA A 142 3.11 -4.54 -14.66
C ALA A 142 1.84 -5.40 -14.57
N ALA A 143 0.84 -4.93 -13.81
CA ALA A 143 -0.43 -5.60 -13.56
C ALA A 143 -1.60 -4.67 -13.93
N PRO A 144 -2.70 -5.17 -14.53
CA PRO A 144 -3.83 -4.34 -14.90
C PRO A 144 -4.53 -3.78 -13.65
N VAL A 145 -4.82 -2.48 -13.66
CA VAL A 145 -5.55 -1.80 -12.57
C VAL A 145 -7.06 -1.82 -12.84
N ARG A 146 -7.87 -1.80 -11.77
CA ARG A 146 -9.34 -1.72 -11.83
C ARG A 146 -9.88 -0.76 -10.75
N ASP A 147 -10.67 0.25 -11.12
CA ASP A 147 -11.61 0.91 -10.20
C ASP A 147 -12.71 -0.09 -9.80
N ALA A 148 -12.66 -0.60 -8.57
CA ALA A 148 -13.62 -1.58 -8.06
C ALA A 148 -13.66 -1.66 -6.53
N THR A 149 -14.87 -1.63 -5.97
CA THR A 149 -15.16 -2.00 -4.58
C THR A 149 -15.05 -3.51 -4.37
N PHE A 150 -14.86 -3.95 -3.11
CA PHE A 150 -14.81 -5.37 -2.76
C PHE A 150 -16.02 -6.19 -3.24
N GLU A 151 -17.23 -5.63 -3.13
CA GLU A 151 -18.46 -6.31 -3.56
C GLU A 151 -18.53 -6.46 -5.09
N GLN A 152 -18.07 -5.46 -5.86
CA GLN A 152 -17.95 -5.58 -7.31
C GLN A 152 -16.91 -6.62 -7.72
N LEU A 153 -15.79 -6.73 -7.01
CA LEU A 153 -14.79 -7.76 -7.26
C LEU A 153 -15.37 -9.17 -7.04
N LYS A 154 -16.05 -9.39 -5.90
CA LYS A 154 -16.75 -10.65 -5.59
C LYS A 154 -17.80 -11.00 -6.65
N GLU A 155 -18.60 -10.04 -7.10
CA GLU A 155 -19.58 -10.25 -8.17
C GLU A 155 -18.89 -10.58 -9.51
N SER A 156 -17.76 -9.93 -9.82
CA SER A 156 -17.03 -10.14 -11.07
C SER A 156 -16.26 -11.48 -11.13
N GLU A 157 -15.79 -11.99 -9.99
CA GLU A 157 -15.14 -13.31 -9.89
C GLU A 157 -16.17 -14.44 -9.67
N GLY A 158 -17.36 -14.13 -9.13
CA GLY A 158 -18.50 -15.04 -9.05
C GLY A 158 -18.20 -16.35 -8.31
N ASP A 159 -18.44 -17.48 -8.99
CA ASP A 159 -18.19 -18.80 -8.43
C ASP A 159 -16.69 -19.04 -8.14
N ASP A 160 -15.77 -18.47 -8.92
CA ASP A 160 -14.33 -18.66 -8.73
C ASP A 160 -13.88 -18.12 -7.36
N PHE A 161 -14.41 -16.98 -6.92
CA PHE A 161 -14.13 -16.42 -5.59
C PHE A 161 -14.53 -17.41 -4.48
N THR A 162 -15.68 -18.07 -4.62
CA THR A 162 -16.18 -19.02 -3.62
C THR A 162 -15.41 -20.35 -3.66
N VAL A 163 -15.13 -20.87 -4.86
CA VAL A 163 -14.38 -22.13 -5.07
C VAL A 163 -12.93 -22.00 -4.60
N ASN A 164 -12.31 -20.83 -4.79
CA ASN A 164 -10.96 -20.53 -4.31
C ASN A 164 -10.90 -20.18 -2.81
N GLY A 165 -11.99 -20.35 -2.05
CA GLY A 165 -12.01 -20.18 -0.60
C GLY A 165 -12.13 -18.73 -0.13
N MET A 166 -12.85 -17.89 -0.88
CA MET A 166 -13.00 -16.43 -0.63
C MET A 166 -11.67 -15.68 -0.77
N VAL A 167 -10.90 -16.05 -1.80
CA VAL A 167 -9.62 -15.46 -2.19
C VAL A 167 -9.80 -14.74 -3.53
N LEU A 168 -9.40 -13.48 -3.61
CA LEU A 168 -9.36 -12.73 -4.87
C LEU A 168 -8.23 -13.24 -5.77
N SER A 169 -8.47 -13.21 -7.08
CA SER A 169 -7.44 -13.45 -8.10
C SER A 169 -6.40 -12.31 -8.20
N GLY A 170 -6.60 -11.21 -7.48
CA GLY A 170 -5.70 -10.06 -7.39
C GLY A 170 -5.62 -9.55 -5.95
N VAL A 171 -5.29 -8.27 -5.78
CA VAL A 171 -5.42 -7.57 -4.49
C VAL A 171 -6.36 -6.38 -4.62
N LEU A 172 -7.00 -6.01 -3.51
CA LEU A 172 -7.73 -4.77 -3.36
C LEU A 172 -6.94 -3.82 -2.45
N LEU A 173 -6.74 -2.60 -2.90
CA LEU A 173 -6.22 -1.48 -2.13
C LEU A 173 -7.37 -0.52 -1.80
N GLN A 174 -7.54 -0.22 -0.51
CA GLN A 174 -8.58 0.68 -0.01
C GLN A 174 -7.99 1.68 0.98
N ILE A 175 -8.50 2.91 0.95
CA ILE A 175 -8.21 3.96 1.93
C ILE A 175 -9.37 4.06 2.92
N ASP A 176 -9.08 4.07 4.21
CA ASP A 176 -10.09 4.17 5.27
C ASP A 176 -10.14 5.58 5.87
N LYS A 177 -9.00 6.27 5.93
CA LYS A 177 -8.87 7.55 6.62
C LYS A 177 -7.75 8.41 6.03
N VAL A 178 -8.01 9.71 5.93
CA VAL A 178 -7.09 10.71 5.38
C VAL A 178 -7.03 11.91 6.33
N GLU A 179 -5.84 12.20 6.87
CA GLU A 179 -5.55 13.41 7.64
C GLU A 179 -4.51 14.25 6.89
N ILE A 180 -4.88 15.43 6.40
CA ILE A 180 -3.98 16.35 5.68
C ILE A 180 -3.72 17.59 6.53
N SER A 181 -2.47 18.03 6.55
CA SER A 181 -1.97 19.21 7.27
C SER A 181 -1.18 20.13 6.33
N GLU A 182 -0.70 21.27 6.83
CA GLU A 182 0.16 22.20 6.07
C GLU A 182 1.53 21.59 5.67
N HIS A 183 2.00 20.58 6.40
CA HIS A 183 3.36 20.03 6.24
C HIS A 183 3.39 18.61 5.65
N GLY A 184 2.24 17.94 5.59
CA GLY A 184 2.20 16.53 5.23
C GLY A 184 0.81 15.90 5.41
N ALA A 185 0.74 14.60 5.17
CA ALA A 185 -0.46 13.80 5.31
C ALA A 185 -0.19 12.50 6.07
N VAL A 186 -1.20 11.99 6.77
CA VAL A 186 -1.26 10.63 7.31
C VAL A 186 -2.46 9.95 6.69
N ILE A 187 -2.24 8.83 6.02
CA ILE A 187 -3.27 8.09 5.30
C ILE A 187 -3.25 6.65 5.80
N GLU A 188 -4.41 6.18 6.28
CA GLU A 188 -4.62 4.81 6.75
C GLU A 188 -5.53 4.08 5.75
N GLY A 189 -5.27 2.80 5.53
CA GLY A 189 -6.01 1.95 4.63
C GLY A 189 -5.64 0.48 4.80
N MET A 190 -6.01 -0.35 3.82
CA MET A 190 -5.69 -1.78 3.83
C MET A 190 -5.39 -2.33 2.44
N LYS A 191 -4.55 -3.37 2.41
CA LYS A 191 -4.41 -4.29 1.28
C LYS A 191 -5.11 -5.60 1.64
N TYR A 192 -6.07 -6.01 0.82
CA TYR A 192 -6.87 -7.21 1.01
C TYR A 192 -6.70 -8.18 -0.16
N ARG A 193 -6.63 -9.47 0.15
CA ARG A 193 -6.73 -10.58 -0.82
C ARG A 193 -7.70 -11.67 -0.39
N SER A 194 -7.76 -11.98 0.90
CA SER A 194 -8.62 -13.04 1.44
C SER A 194 -8.98 -12.80 2.91
N GLY A 195 -9.87 -13.63 3.47
CA GLY A 195 -10.29 -13.51 4.87
C GLY A 195 -9.16 -13.65 5.92
N ASN A 196 -8.06 -14.33 5.57
CA ASN A 196 -6.83 -14.43 6.37
C ASN A 196 -5.62 -13.89 5.57
N GLY A 197 -5.87 -12.87 4.75
CA GLY A 197 -4.91 -12.28 3.82
C GLY A 197 -5.22 -10.80 3.69
N ALA A 198 -5.20 -10.09 4.82
CA ALA A 198 -5.44 -8.67 4.89
C ALA A 198 -4.45 -7.99 5.83
N VAL A 199 -3.92 -6.85 5.40
CA VAL A 199 -2.98 -6.03 6.18
C VAL A 199 -3.48 -4.58 6.23
N GLY A 200 -3.62 -4.07 7.45
CA GLY A 200 -3.84 -2.65 7.71
C GLY A 200 -2.53 -1.88 7.58
N ILE A 201 -2.58 -0.69 6.99
CA ILE A 201 -1.41 0.09 6.59
C ILE A 201 -1.62 1.55 7.03
N ALA A 202 -0.57 2.16 7.58
CA ALA A 202 -0.48 3.59 7.81
C ALA A 202 0.72 4.17 7.07
N ILE A 203 0.48 5.19 6.26
CA ILE A 203 1.48 5.87 5.44
C ILE A 203 1.53 7.34 5.84
N GLN A 204 2.73 7.82 6.16
CA GLN A 204 3.03 9.22 6.41
C GLN A 204 3.71 9.81 5.18
N LEU A 205 3.32 11.03 4.81
CA LEU A 205 3.91 11.78 3.70
C LEU A 205 4.26 13.22 4.11
N GLU A 206 5.36 13.74 3.57
CA GLU A 206 5.74 15.16 3.65
C GLU A 206 5.46 15.83 2.29
N LEU A 207 4.96 17.07 2.29
CA LEU A 207 4.91 17.91 1.09
C LEU A 207 6.10 18.87 1.11
N LYS A 208 7.09 18.63 0.25
CA LYS A 208 8.35 19.38 0.25
C LYS A 208 8.74 19.84 -1.15
N ASP A 209 9.05 21.13 -1.26
CA ASP A 209 9.44 21.79 -2.52
C ASP A 209 8.38 21.62 -3.64
N GLY A 210 7.11 21.45 -3.26
CA GLY A 210 5.97 21.20 -4.16
C GLY A 210 5.68 19.72 -4.45
N ALA A 211 6.55 18.80 -4.01
CA ALA A 211 6.44 17.37 -4.29
C ALA A 211 6.06 16.56 -3.03
N TRP A 212 5.14 15.61 -3.18
CA TRP A 212 4.84 14.62 -2.14
C TRP A 212 5.96 13.58 -2.02
N LYS A 213 6.26 13.17 -0.78
CA LYS A 213 7.22 12.10 -0.49
C LYS A 213 6.69 11.23 0.65
N VAL A 214 6.69 9.92 0.46
CA VAL A 214 6.48 8.96 1.55
C VAL A 214 7.69 9.03 2.49
N ILE A 215 7.44 9.26 3.78
CA ILE A 215 8.46 9.31 4.83
C ILE A 215 8.46 8.06 5.71
N GLU A 216 7.29 7.43 5.86
CA GLU A 216 7.13 6.14 6.54
C GLU A 216 5.92 5.41 5.96
N ALA A 217 6.01 4.09 5.82
CA ALA A 217 4.91 3.20 5.47
C ALA A 217 5.04 1.96 6.35
N THR A 218 4.02 1.68 7.18
CA THR A 218 4.09 0.62 8.20
C THR A 218 2.78 -0.14 8.28
N ASN A 219 2.85 -1.41 8.70
CA ASN A 219 1.66 -2.20 8.98
C ASN A 219 1.09 -1.87 10.36
N THR A 220 -0.23 -1.78 10.47
CA THR A 220 -0.95 -1.51 11.73
C THR A 220 -1.56 -2.78 12.33
N TRP A 221 -1.98 -3.72 11.48
CA TRP A 221 -2.47 -5.04 11.85
C TRP A 221 -2.33 -6.02 10.67
N ILE A 222 -2.34 -7.32 10.95
CA ILE A 222 -2.41 -8.42 9.97
C ILE A 222 -3.52 -9.36 10.43
N SER A 223 -4.34 -9.87 9.51
CA SER A 223 -5.41 -10.83 9.75
C SER A 223 -5.35 -12.02 8.79
#